data_AF-A0A971PRR7-F1
#
_entry.id   AF-A0A971PRR7-F1
#
_cell.length_a   1.000
_cell.length_b   1.000
_cell.length_c   1.000
_cell.angle_alpha   90.00
_cell.angle_beta   90.00
_cell.angle_gamma   90.00
#
_symmetry.space_group_name_H-M   'P 1'
#
loop_
_entity.id
_entity.type
_entity.pdbx_description
1 polymer ?
#
loop_
_entity_poly.entity_id
_entity_poly.type
_entity_poly.pdbx_seq_one_letter_code
_entity_poly.pdbx_strand_id
1 'polypeptide(L)'
;MARLSQRVAGQGRRPVWERCEPDLTWHVRLSEPVEGRAGLAALAATLMTVPMALDRPGWELLVVPGAAERGVGIIFRMHHAVADGVRAVSL
;
A
#
# COMPACT_ATOMS: atom_id res chain seq x y z
N MET A 1 17.34 2.97 4.15
CA MET A 1 16.96 2.20 2.95
C MET A 1 15.58 1.60 3.19
N ALA A 2 14.65 1.84 2.27
CA ALA A 2 13.24 1.48 2.40
C ALA A 2 13.02 -0.04 2.46
N ARG A 3 12.08 -0.50 3.30
CA ARG A 3 11.78 -1.93 3.53
C ARG A 3 10.78 -2.50 2.51
N LEU A 4 10.74 -1.98 1.28
CA LEU A 4 9.74 -2.36 0.26
C LEU A 4 9.93 -3.79 -0.28
N SER A 5 11.13 -4.34 -0.18
CA SER A 5 11.45 -5.73 -0.54
C SER A 5 11.61 -6.62 0.70
N GLN A 6 10.93 -6.30 1.80
CA GLN A 6 10.98 -7.09 3.03
C GLN A 6 9.58 -7.43 3.53
N ARG A 7 9.42 -8.68 3.97
CA ARG A 7 8.23 -9.17 4.67
C ARG A 7 8.58 -9.54 6.10
N VAL A 8 7.57 -9.66 6.95
CA VAL A 8 7.75 -10.24 8.30
C VAL A 8 7.79 -11.76 8.17
N ALA A 9 8.77 -12.38 8.81
CA ALA A 9 8.94 -13.83 8.87
C ALA A 9 9.19 -14.28 10.32
N GLY A 10 9.12 -15.59 10.56
CA GLY A 10 9.25 -16.22 11.87
C GLY A 10 7.90 -16.53 12.53
N GLN A 11 7.84 -17.65 13.25
CA GLN A 11 6.67 -18.08 14.02
C GLN A 11 6.89 -17.73 15.51
N GLY A 12 5.89 -17.16 16.18
CA GLY A 12 5.93 -16.85 17.62
C GLY A 12 6.50 -15.47 17.99
N ARG A 13 7.21 -15.37 19.12
CA ARG A 13 7.55 -14.09 19.80
C ARG A 13 8.71 -13.30 19.19
N ARG A 14 9.25 -13.71 18.04
CA ARG A 14 10.44 -13.09 17.42
C ARG A 14 10.23 -12.85 15.93
N PRO A 15 9.37 -11.88 15.55
CA PRO A 15 9.25 -11.47 14.16
C PRO A 15 10.58 -10.92 13.66
N VAL A 16 11.00 -11.35 12.46
CA VAL A 16 12.21 -10.87 11.77
C VAL A 16 11.85 -10.35 10.39
N TRP A 17 12.68 -9.46 9.86
CA TRP A 17 12.56 -9.01 8.48
C TRP A 17 13.29 -9.96 7.56
N GLU A 18 12.59 -10.47 6.55
CA GLU A 18 13.16 -11.33 5.52
C GLU A 18 13.06 -10.63 4.17
N ARG A 19 14.14 -10.64 3.38
CA ARG A 19 14.13 -10.09 2.03
C ARG A 19 13.32 -10.99 1.11
N CYS A 20 12.49 -10.40 0.27
CA CYS A 20 11.75 -11.10 -0.77
C CYS A 20 11.55 -10.19 -1.98
N GLU A 21 11.32 -10.79 -3.15
CA GLU A 21 10.91 -10.05 -4.33
C GLU A 21 9.41 -9.76 -4.23
N PRO A 22 8.98 -8.49 -4.30
CA PRO A 22 7.55 -8.17 -4.26
C PRO A 22 6.88 -8.65 -5.55
N ASP A 23 5.76 -9.37 -5.40
CA ASP A 23 4.88 -9.68 -6.52
C ASP A 23 4.12 -8.40 -6.93
N LEU A 24 4.61 -7.71 -7.96
CA LEU A 24 4.03 -6.45 -8.42
C LEU A 24 2.58 -6.61 -8.91
N THR A 25 2.16 -7.81 -9.34
CA THR A 25 0.76 -8.05 -9.76
C THR A 25 -0.22 -8.00 -8.59
N TRP A 26 0.28 -8.27 -7.38
CA TRP A 26 -0.48 -8.09 -6.14
C TRP A 26 -0.33 -6.67 -5.57
N HIS A 27 0.89 -6.15 -5.56
CA HIS A 27 1.20 -4.87 -4.91
C HIS A 27 0.72 -3.65 -5.70
N VAL A 28 0.64 -3.75 -7.03
CA VAL A 28 0.22 -2.66 -7.92
C VAL A 28 -1.07 -3.08 -8.62
N ARG A 29 -2.18 -2.46 -8.24
CA ARG A 29 -3.50 -2.81 -8.76
C ARG A 29 -4.17 -1.61 -9.41
N LEU A 30 -4.98 -1.88 -10.43
CA LEU A 30 -5.91 -0.92 -11.00
C LEU A 30 -7.26 -1.08 -10.27
N SER A 31 -7.84 0.03 -9.79
CA SER A 31 -9.20 0.00 -9.26
C SER A 31 -10.23 0.25 -10.34
N GLU A 32 -11.49 -0.01 -10.00
CA GLU A 32 -12.60 0.58 -10.71
C GLU A 32 -12.50 2.13 -10.67
N PRO A 33 -13.00 2.83 -11.70
CA PRO A 33 -13.04 4.28 -11.71
C PRO A 33 -13.86 4.84 -10.55
N VAL A 34 -13.45 6.00 -10.04
CA VAL A 34 -14.19 6.78 -9.04
C VAL A 34 -14.69 8.10 -9.62
N GLU A 35 -15.59 8.77 -8.91
CA GLU A 35 -16.07 10.10 -9.29
C GLU A 35 -15.29 11.21 -8.54
N GLY A 36 -14.28 11.75 -9.22
CA GLY A 36 -13.49 12.88 -8.76
C GLY A 36 -12.78 12.63 -7.42
N ARG A 37 -12.38 13.74 -6.78
CA ARG A 37 -11.60 13.70 -5.54
C ARG A 37 -12.39 13.13 -4.35
N ALA A 38 -13.71 13.32 -4.33
CA ALA A 38 -14.57 12.78 -3.29
C ALA A 38 -14.64 11.24 -3.37
N GLY A 39 -14.80 10.68 -4.58
CA GLY A 39 -14.74 9.24 -4.78
C GLY A 39 -13.38 8.64 -4.40
N LEU A 40 -12.28 9.32 -4.74
CA LEU A 40 -10.93 8.92 -4.31
C LEU A 40 -10.81 8.88 -2.78
N ALA A 41 -11.31 9.90 -2.09
CA ALA A 41 -11.28 9.98 -0.63
C ALA A 41 -12.13 8.88 0.03
N ALA A 42 -13.30 8.58 -0.53
CA ALA A 42 -14.16 7.50 -0.06
C ALA A 42 -13.47 6.12 -0.21
N LEU A 43 -12.86 5.87 -1.37
CA LEU A 43 -12.10 4.64 -1.62
C LEU A 43 -10.91 4.52 -0.65
N ALA A 44 -10.18 5.61 -0.42
CA ALA A 44 -9.09 5.64 0.57
C ALA A 44 -9.60 5.32 1.97
N ALA A 45 -10.73 5.91 2.40
CA ALA A 45 -11.34 5.63 3.69
C ALA A 45 -11.71 4.15 3.85
N THR A 46 -12.32 3.54 2.82
CA THR A 46 -12.63 2.11 2.82
C THR A 46 -11.36 1.25 2.91
N LEU A 47 -10.32 1.57 2.15
CA LEU A 47 -9.07 0.81 2.20
C LEU A 47 -8.41 0.89 3.58
N MET A 48 -8.47 2.02 4.28
CA MET A 48 -7.87 2.16 5.62
C MET A 48 -8.53 1.29 6.70
N THR A 49 -9.71 0.72 6.44
CA THR A 49 -10.37 -0.23 7.37
C THR A 49 -9.99 -1.69 7.10
N VAL A 50 -9.35 -1.98 5.95
CA VAL A 50 -8.97 -3.33 5.54
C VAL A 50 -7.54 -3.65 6.01
N PRO A 51 -7.33 -4.66 6.86
CA PRO A 51 -5.99 -5.07 7.28
C PRO A 51 -5.10 -5.44 6.10
N MET A 52 -3.82 -5.07 6.19
CA MET A 52 -2.83 -5.48 5.20
C MET A 52 -2.39 -6.92 5.44
N ALA A 53 -2.11 -7.64 4.36
CA ALA A 53 -1.59 -9.00 4.44
C ALA A 53 -0.17 -9.00 5.04
N LEU A 54 0.07 -9.87 6.03
CA LEU A 54 1.34 -9.95 6.77
C LEU A 54 2.35 -10.96 6.17
N ASP A 55 1.91 -11.74 5.19
CA ASP A 55 2.70 -12.78 4.50
C ASP A 55 3.56 -12.24 3.34
N ARG A 56 3.55 -10.93 3.12
CA ARG A 56 4.20 -10.23 2.01
C ARG A 56 4.72 -8.86 2.47
N PRO A 57 5.46 -8.11 1.62
CA PRO A 57 5.86 -6.76 1.95
C PRO A 57 4.67 -5.87 2.35
N GLY A 58 4.82 -5.12 3.45
CA GLY A 58 3.70 -4.37 4.04
C GLY A 58 3.37 -3.06 3.32
N TRP A 59 3.19 -3.06 2.00
CA TRP A 59 2.81 -1.89 1.21
C TRP A 59 1.91 -2.28 0.02
N GLU A 60 1.08 -1.36 -0.45
CA GLU A 60 0.20 -1.51 -1.61
C GLU A 60 0.08 -0.17 -2.36
N LEU A 61 -0.02 -0.24 -3.69
CA LEU A 61 -0.28 0.89 -4.57
C LEU A 61 -1.50 0.60 -5.44
N LEU A 62 -2.51 1.46 -5.34
CA LEU A 62 -3.70 1.40 -6.16
C LEU A 62 -3.72 2.59 -7.12
N VAL A 63 -3.82 2.30 -8.42
CA VAL A 63 -4.05 3.29 -9.48
C VAL A 63 -5.56 3.46 -9.64
N VAL A 64 -6.04 4.69 -9.57
CA VAL A 64 -7.48 5.01 -9.44
C VAL A 64 -7.93 5.94 -10.56
N PRO A 65 -8.53 5.42 -11.65
CA PRO A 65 -9.12 6.24 -12.70
C PRO A 65 -10.27 7.11 -12.19
N GLY A 66 -10.57 8.20 -12.89
CA GLY A 66 -11.73 9.07 -12.58
C GLY A 66 -11.54 10.00 -11.38
N ALA A 67 -10.41 9.94 -10.68
CA ALA A 67 -10.11 10.82 -9.55
C ALA A 67 -9.95 12.31 -9.92
N ALA A 68 -9.68 12.62 -11.18
CA ALA A 68 -9.57 13.97 -11.72
C ALA A 68 -9.97 14.00 -13.21
N GLU A 69 -10.28 15.19 -13.76
CA GLU A 69 -10.61 15.37 -15.18
C GLU A 69 -9.48 14.92 -16.12
N ARG A 70 -8.23 15.02 -15.65
CA ARG A 70 -7.04 14.54 -16.36
C ARG A 70 -6.15 13.78 -15.39
N GLY A 71 -5.66 12.62 -15.82
CA GLY A 71 -4.79 11.76 -15.04
C GLY A 71 -5.53 10.75 -14.17
N VAL A 72 -4.81 10.18 -13.21
CA VAL A 72 -5.29 9.15 -12.29
C VAL A 72 -4.96 9.55 -10.86
N GLY A 73 -5.78 9.09 -9.91
CA GLY A 73 -5.45 9.08 -8.51
C GLY A 73 -4.49 7.94 -8.19
N ILE A 74 -3.73 8.11 -7.11
CA ILE A 74 -2.90 7.04 -6.54
C ILE A 74 -3.23 6.96 -5.06
N ILE A 75 -3.52 5.74 -4.59
CA ILE A 75 -3.56 5.44 -3.15
C ILE A 75 -2.37 4.55 -2.85
N PHE A 76 -1.41 5.09 -2.12
CA PHE A 76 -0.28 4.34 -1.59
C PHE A 76 -0.46 4.17 -0.09
N ARG A 77 -0.47 2.92 0.37
CA ARG A 77 -0.61 2.60 1.79
C ARG A 77 0.48 1.63 2.22
N MET A 78 0.92 1.77 3.46
CA MET A 78 1.93 0.90 4.04
C MET A 78 1.69 0.68 5.53
N HIS A 79 2.15 -0.46 6.01
CA HIS A 79 2.16 -0.77 7.43
C HIS A 79 3.24 0.07 8.13
N HIS A 80 2.93 0.66 9.29
CA HIS A 80 3.85 1.54 10.03
C HIS A 80 5.19 0.88 10.40
N ALA A 81 5.25 -0.45 10.49
CA ALA A 81 6.49 -1.17 10.72
C ALA A 81 7.48 -1.08 9.52
N VAL A 82 6.98 -0.84 8.31
CA VAL A 82 7.78 -0.71 7.07
C VAL A 82 8.41 0.69 6.99
N ALA A 83 7.62 1.73 7.23
CA ALA A 83 8.09 3.10 7.41
C ALA A 83 7.16 3.88 8.34
N ASP A 84 7.75 4.77 9.15
CA ASP A 84 6.98 5.80 9.83
C ASP A 84 6.42 6.82 8.82
N GLY A 85 5.37 7.55 9.22
CA GLY A 85 4.64 8.44 8.29
C GLY A 85 5.50 9.54 7.66
N VAL A 86 6.55 10.00 8.33
CA VAL A 86 7.49 11.00 7.76
C VAL A 86 8.35 10.36 6.68
N ARG A 87 8.83 9.13 6.90
CA ARG A 87 9.59 8.39 5.89
C ARG A 87 8.73 7.93 4.71
N ALA A 88 7.43 7.73 4.90
CA ALA A 88 6.53 7.33 3.82
C ALA A 88 6.36 8.42 2.74
N VAL A 89 6.41 9.70 3.13
CA VAL A 89 6.20 10.85 2.22
C VAL A 89 7.46 11.20 1.42
N SER A 90 8.64 10.76 1.88
CA SER A 90 9.93 11.07 1.26
C SER A 90 10.55 9.89 0.47
N LEU A 91 9.75 8.87 0.11
CA LEU A 91 10.19 7.72 -0.68
C LEU A 91 10.34 8.04 -2.18
#